data_AF-A0A3D3LML9-F1
#
_entry.id   AF-A0A3D3LML9-F1
#
_cell.length_a   1.000
_cell.length_b   1.000
_cell.length_c   1.000
_cell.angle_alpha   90.00
_cell.angle_beta   90.00
_cell.angle_gamma   90.00
#
_symmetry.space_group_name_H-M   'P 1'
#
loop_
_entity.id
_entity.type
_entity.pdbx_description
1 polymer ?
#
loop_
_entity_poly.entity_id
_entity_poly.type
_entity_poly.pdbx_seq_one_letter_code
_entity_poly.pdbx_strand_id
1 'polypeptide(L)' 'MAEDYKVADMSLADWGRKEIAIAETEMPGLMALRDEFGEDKPLSGARITGCLHMTI' A
#
# COMPACT_ATOMS: atom_id res chain seq x y z
N MET A 1 4.41 -19.22 -13.02
CA MET A 1 3.20 -18.86 -12.25
C MET A 1 2.59 -17.67 -12.96
N ALA A 2 1.31 -17.72 -13.32
CA ALA A 2 0.68 -16.54 -13.91
C ALA A 2 0.71 -15.42 -12.85
N GLU A 3 1.10 -14.23 -13.26
CA GLU A 3 1.08 -13.06 -12.37
C GLU A 3 -0.38 -12.64 -12.18
N ASP A 4 -0.89 -12.72 -10.95
CA ASP A 4 -2.29 -12.41 -10.61
C ASP A 4 -2.59 -10.89 -10.59
N TYR A 5 -1.91 -10.12 -11.44
CA TYR A 5 -2.11 -8.68 -11.57
C TYR A 5 -2.24 -8.27 -13.04
N LYS A 6 -2.97 -7.17 -13.27
CA LYS A 6 -3.08 -6.54 -14.59
C LYS A 6 -2.98 -5.03 -14.41
N VAL A 7 -1.81 -4.49 -14.74
CA VAL A 7 -1.51 -3.05 -14.71
C VAL A 7 -1.03 -2.58 -16.07
N ALA A 8 -0.94 -1.26 -16.26
CA ALA A 8 -0.53 -0.69 -17.54
C ALA A 8 0.96 -0.96 -17.85
N ASP A 9 1.85 -0.71 -16.89
CA ASP A 9 3.30 -0.82 -17.07
C ASP A 9 4.00 -1.06 -15.73
N MET A 10 4.71 -2.19 -15.60
CA MET A 10 5.47 -2.55 -14.40
C MET A 10 6.80 -1.81 -14.27
N SER A 11 7.33 -1.23 -15.35
CA SER A 11 8.59 -0.48 -15.32
C SER A 11 8.51 0.80 -14.48
N LEU A 12 7.29 1.29 -14.20
CA LEU A 12 7.03 2.48 -13.38
C LEU A 12 7.08 2.21 -11.87
N ALA A 13 7.29 0.97 -11.43
CA ALA A 13 7.26 0.59 -10.01
C ALA A 13 8.26 1.41 -9.17
N ASP A 14 9.48 1.64 -9.67
CA ASP A 14 10.51 2.40 -8.95
C ASP A 14 10.13 3.87 -8.78
N TRP A 15 9.46 4.46 -9.77
CA TRP A 15 8.95 5.83 -9.67
C TRP A 15 7.78 5.89 -8.68
N GLY A 16 6.81 4.97 -8.79
CA GLY A 16 5.69 4.90 -7.86
C GLY A 16 6.13 4.73 -6.40
N ARG A 17 7.20 3.97 -6.14
CA ARG A 17 7.77 3.83 -4.78
C ARG A 17 8.32 5.15 -4.22
N LYS A 18 8.88 6.01 -5.06
CA LYS A 18 9.37 7.34 -4.64
C LYS A 18 8.22 8.26 -4.27
N GLU A 19 7.15 8.26 -5.06
CA GLU A 19 5.95 9.05 -4.77
C GLU A 19 5.25 8.57 -3.49
N ILE A 20 5.16 7.25 -3.25
CA ILE A 20 4.63 6.68 -2.00
C ILE A 20 5.43 7.17 -0.79
N ALA A 21 6.77 7.21 -0.89
CA ALA A 21 7.61 7.69 0.21
C ALA A 21 7.37 9.17 0.55
N ILE A 22 7.03 9.99 -0.44
CA ILE A 22 6.61 11.38 -0.24
C ILE A 22 5.21 11.42 0.39
N ALA A 23 4.27 10.63 -0.12
CA ALA A 23 2.91 10.58 0.42
C ALA A 23 2.87 10.16 1.89
N GLU A 24 3.75 9.25 2.33
CA GLU A 24 3.85 8.83 3.73
C GLU A 24 4.17 10.01 4.68
N THR A 25 4.90 11.04 4.24
CA THR A 25 5.16 12.24 5.05
C THR A 25 3.93 13.13 5.21
N GLU A 26 2.99 13.06 4.26
CA GLU A 26 1.75 13.84 4.23
C GLU A 26 0.54 13.05 4.78
N MET A 27 0.73 11.78 5.17
CA MET A 27 -0.34 10.90 5.69
C MET A 27 -0.09 10.45 7.15
N PRO A 28 0.04 11.39 8.11
CA PRO A 28 0.45 11.06 9.48
C PRO A 28 -0.52 10.09 10.19
N GLY A 29 -1.81 10.14 9.85
CA GLY A 29 -2.81 9.22 10.43
C GLY A 29 -2.57 7.76 10.04
N LEU A 30 -2.18 7.48 8.79
CA LEU A 30 -1.87 6.12 8.36
C LEU A 30 -0.57 5.62 8.97
N MET A 31 0.42 6.50 9.12
CA MET A 31 1.70 6.16 9.72
C MET A 31 1.55 5.86 11.21
N ALA A 32 0.76 6.65 11.94
CA ALA A 32 0.45 6.40 13.34
C ALA A 32 -0.23 5.03 13.56
N LEU A 33 -1.17 4.64 12.69
CA LEU A 33 -1.80 3.32 12.77
C LEU A 33 -0.82 2.17 12.53
N ARG A 34 0.17 2.36 11.64
CA ARG A 34 1.23 1.36 11.42
C ARG A 34 2.11 1.20 12.65
N ASP A 35 2.48 2.31 13.27
CA ASP A 35 3.32 2.31 14.48
C ASP A 35 2.58 1.69 15.67
N GLU A 36 1.30 2.01 15.86
CA GLU A 36 0.49 1.51 16.99
C GLU A 36 0.16 0.02 16.87
N PHE A 37 -0.26 -0.44 15.68
CA PHE A 37 -0.79 -1.80 15.50
C PHE A 37 0.15 -2.76 14.75
N GLY A 38 1.37 -2.33 14.41
CA GLY A 38 2.32 -3.11 13.62
C GLY A 38 2.74 -4.43 14.30
N GLU A 39 2.93 -4.41 15.62
CA GLU A 39 3.28 -5.61 16.40
C GLU A 39 2.09 -6.53 16.64
N ASP A 40 0.92 -5.95 16.94
CA ASP A 40 -0.32 -6.67 17.26
C ASP A 40 -0.91 -7.42 16.06
N LYS A 41 -0.62 -6.94 14.84
CA LYS A 41 -1.10 -7.52 13.56
C LYS A 41 -2.60 -7.85 13.59
N PRO A 42 -3.47 -6.87 13.91
CA PRO A 42 -4.90 -7.12 14.15
C PRO A 42 -5.65 -7.68 12.92
N LEU A 43 -5.09 -7.51 11.72
CA LEU A 43 -5.66 -8.00 10.46
C LEU A 43 -5.14 -9.40 10.05
N SER A 44 -4.42 -10.10 10.94
CA SER A 44 -3.92 -11.45 10.66
C SER A 44 -5.07 -12.41 10.29
N GLY A 45 -4.98 -13.02 9.10
CA GLY A 45 -6.00 -13.93 8.57
C GLY A 45 -7.18 -13.25 7.84
N ALA A 46 -7.25 -11.92 7.82
CA ALA A 46 -8.28 -11.20 7.07
C ALA A 46 -8.05 -11.31 5.55
N ARG A 47 -9.14 -11.43 4.78
CA ARG A 47 -9.14 -11.34 3.31
C ARG A 47 -9.89 -10.09 2.88
N ILE A 48 -9.15 -9.08 2.42
CA ILE A 48 -9.68 -7.75 2.14
C ILE A 48 -9.72 -7.53 0.62
N THR A 49 -10.89 -7.20 0.07
CA THR A 49 -11.05 -6.75 -1.32
C THR A 49 -11.36 -5.26 -1.32
N GLY A 50 -10.62 -4.48 -2.09
CA GLY A 50 -10.79 -3.03 -2.21
C GLY A 50 -11.29 -2.63 -3.60
N CYS A 51 -12.22 -1.68 -3.65
CA CYS A 51 -12.62 -0.98 -4.86
C CYS A 51 -12.54 0.53 -4.58
N LEU A 52 -11.33 1.06 -4.71
CA LEU A 52 -11.00 2.46 -4.50
C LEU A 52 -10.23 2.93 -5.73
N HIS A 53 -10.12 4.25 -5.90
CA HIS A 53 -9.19 4.78 -6.89
C HIS A 53 -7.78 4.31 -6.53
N MET A 54 -7.07 3.71 -7.50
CA MET A 54 -5.71 3.22 -7.30
C MET A 54 -4.72 4.37 -7.48
N THR A 55 -4.67 5.29 -6.51
CA THR A 55 -3.76 6.44 -6.48
C THR A 55 -2.41 6.10 -5.85
N ILE A 56 -1.52 7.08 -5.75
CA ILE A 56 -0.37 7.06 -4.82
C ILE A 56 -0.86 6.87 -3.39
#